data_AF-A0A9E2KMG7-F1
#
_entry.id   AF-A0A9E2KMG7-F1
#
_cell.length_a   1.000
_cell.length_b   1.000
_cell.length_c   1.000
_cell.angle_alpha   90.00
_cell.angle_beta   90.00
_cell.angle_gamma   90.00
#
_symmetry.space_group_name_H-M   'P 1'
#
loop_
_entity.id
_entity.type
_entity.pdbx_description
1 polymer ?
#
loop_
_entity_poly.entity_id
_entity_poly.type
_entity_poly.pdbx_seq_one_letter_code
_entity_poly.pdbx_strand_id
1 'polypeptide(L)'
;MAVPIIHTLCTLGLSAVLLASSVQAHPFEHFFAQGGHHGPRGFQRMEQTTIADIKRNGRDDEYVILRGSLTKYYGDESYEFRDGSGDTIEVKLDDDEDWSYLSKDEPIFILGKLDVDWFSLKVDVKRAVPVSNYSNSAR
;
A
#
# COMPACT_ATOMS: atom_id res chain seq x y z
N MET A 1 -34.87 2.20 -52.43
CA MET A 1 -36.03 1.37 -52.80
C MET A 1 -35.57 0.33 -53.81
N ALA A 2 -35.91 -0.95 -53.59
CA ALA A 2 -35.51 -2.17 -54.34
C ALA A 2 -34.00 -2.47 -54.33
N VAL A 3 -33.51 -3.69 -54.10
CA VAL A 3 -33.86 -4.96 -54.78
C VAL A 3 -33.77 -6.16 -53.79
N PRO A 4 -34.74 -7.09 -53.81
CA PRO A 4 -34.77 -8.35 -53.05
C PRO A 4 -34.02 -9.47 -53.81
N ILE A 5 -33.79 -10.67 -53.25
CA ILE A 5 -33.80 -11.96 -54.00
C ILE A 5 -33.46 -13.20 -53.13
N ILE A 6 -34.48 -14.07 -53.00
CA ILE A 6 -34.51 -15.54 -53.17
C ILE A 6 -33.86 -16.40 -52.05
N HIS A 7 -34.68 -16.95 -51.15
CA HIS A 7 -35.37 -18.27 -51.20
C HIS A 7 -34.40 -19.47 -51.22
N THR A 8 -34.48 -20.32 -50.19
CA THR A 8 -34.59 -21.78 -50.37
C THR A 8 -35.19 -22.39 -49.10
N LEU A 9 -36.32 -23.08 -49.30
CA LEU A 9 -37.08 -23.90 -48.37
C LEU A 9 -36.48 -25.32 -48.35
N CYS A 10 -36.24 -25.91 -47.18
CA CYS A 10 -36.13 -27.36 -46.90
C CYS A 10 -35.46 -27.50 -45.53
N THR A 11 -35.88 -28.32 -44.56
CA THR A 11 -36.75 -29.50 -44.53
C THR A 11 -37.18 -29.68 -43.08
N LEU A 12 -38.43 -30.10 -42.86
CA LEU A 12 -38.87 -30.64 -41.58
C LEU A 12 -38.14 -31.95 -41.31
N GLY A 13 -37.40 -32.01 -40.20
CA GLY A 13 -36.85 -33.22 -39.64
C GLY A 13 -37.02 -33.19 -38.13
N LEU A 14 -38.13 -33.74 -37.64
CA LEU A 14 -38.25 -34.14 -36.24
C LEU A 14 -37.27 -35.28 -35.99
N SER A 15 -36.34 -35.10 -35.06
CA SER A 15 -35.88 -36.18 -34.18
C SER A 15 -35.33 -35.57 -32.90
N ALA A 16 -35.85 -36.10 -31.81
CA ALA A 16 -35.62 -35.65 -30.45
C ALA A 16 -34.28 -36.19 -29.90
N VAL A 17 -34.02 -35.79 -28.64
CA VAL A 17 -33.18 -36.48 -27.65
C VAL A 17 -31.70 -36.04 -27.64
N LEU A 18 -31.36 -35.07 -26.79
CA LEU A 18 -30.72 -35.27 -25.47
C LEU A 18 -30.37 -33.91 -24.86
N LEU A 19 -30.80 -33.68 -23.62
CA LEU A 19 -30.36 -32.55 -22.82
C LEU A 19 -28.90 -32.77 -22.42
N ALA A 20 -27.99 -31.98 -22.98
CA ALA A 20 -26.68 -31.76 -22.39
C ALA A 20 -26.59 -30.28 -22.02
N SER A 21 -26.80 -29.97 -20.74
CA SER A 21 -26.50 -28.66 -20.18
C SER A 21 -24.98 -28.46 -20.25
N SER A 22 -24.49 -27.78 -21.27
CA SER A 22 -23.14 -27.23 -21.24
C SER A 22 -23.15 -26.02 -20.31
N VAL A 23 -22.74 -26.22 -19.06
CA VAL A 23 -22.38 -25.13 -18.17
C VAL A 23 -21.23 -24.37 -18.86
N GLN A 24 -21.52 -23.15 -19.30
CA GLN A 24 -20.52 -22.23 -19.80
C GLN A 24 -19.63 -21.85 -18.61
N ALA A 25 -18.45 -22.45 -18.52
CA ALA A 25 -17.41 -22.01 -17.61
C ALA A 25 -16.90 -20.65 -18.13
N HIS A 26 -17.31 -19.57 -17.48
CA HIS A 26 -16.67 -18.28 -17.66
C HIS A 26 -15.30 -18.34 -16.98
N PRO A 27 -14.17 -18.11 -17.68
CA PRO A 27 -12.91 -17.87 -17.00
C PRO A 27 -13.05 -16.55 -16.25
N PHE A 28 -13.12 -16.63 -14.92
CA PHE A 28 -12.97 -15.48 -14.07
C PHE A 28 -11.55 -14.94 -14.28
N GLU A 29 -11.49 -13.69 -14.74
CA GLU A 29 -10.27 -12.95 -14.95
C GLU A 29 -9.38 -12.99 -13.71
N HIS A 30 -8.07 -13.05 -13.98
CA HIS A 30 -6.99 -13.02 -13.02
C HIS A 30 -7.08 -11.77 -12.13
N PHE A 31 -7.61 -11.91 -10.92
CA PHE A 31 -7.25 -11.01 -9.83
C PHE A 31 -5.84 -11.40 -9.41
N PHE A 32 -4.87 -10.56 -9.74
CA PHE A 32 -3.60 -10.53 -9.04
C PHE A 32 -3.88 -10.20 -7.57
N ALA A 33 -4.20 -11.23 -6.77
CA ALA A 33 -4.10 -11.15 -5.34
C ALA A 33 -2.61 -11.01 -5.02
N GLN A 34 -2.21 -9.82 -4.61
CA GLN A 34 -0.93 -9.61 -3.94
C GLN A 34 -0.77 -10.69 -2.88
N GLY A 35 0.39 -11.36 -2.90
CA GLY A 35 0.67 -12.60 -2.16
C GLY A 35 0.01 -12.68 -0.80
N GLY A 36 -1.12 -13.37 -0.74
CA GLY A 36 -1.83 -13.65 0.48
C GLY A 36 -1.06 -14.70 1.26
N HIS A 37 -0.20 -14.27 2.18
CA HIS A 37 0.33 -15.16 3.19
C HIS A 37 -0.85 -15.77 3.96
N HIS A 38 -1.18 -17.04 3.69
CA HIS A 38 -2.18 -17.83 4.43
C HIS A 38 -1.71 -18.25 5.83
N GLY A 39 -0.72 -17.55 6.39
CA GLY A 39 -0.26 -17.74 7.76
C GLY A 39 -1.09 -16.92 8.75
N PRO A 40 -0.86 -17.10 10.06
CA PRO A 40 -1.49 -16.27 11.07
C PRO A 40 -1.29 -14.77 10.74
N ARG A 41 -2.39 -14.02 10.79
CA ARG A 41 -2.34 -12.56 10.62
C ARG A 41 -1.53 -11.95 11.78
N GLY A 42 -0.78 -10.88 11.51
CA GLY A 42 0.05 -10.20 12.52
C GLY A 42 1.51 -10.68 12.61
N PHE A 43 1.92 -11.65 11.81
CA PHE A 43 3.33 -12.07 11.68
C PHE A 43 3.99 -11.55 10.39
N GLN A 44 3.24 -10.76 9.62
CA GLN A 44 3.76 -10.11 8.43
C GLN A 44 4.68 -8.99 8.89
N ARG A 45 5.88 -8.94 8.32
CA ARG A 45 6.75 -7.76 8.44
C ARG A 45 5.94 -6.57 7.96
N MET A 46 5.87 -5.52 8.78
CA MET A 46 5.28 -4.26 8.35
C MET A 46 6.02 -3.81 7.09
N GLU A 47 5.29 -3.65 6.01
CA GLU A 47 5.84 -3.19 4.75
C GLU A 47 6.02 -1.66 4.80
N GLN A 48 6.99 -1.16 4.05
CA GLN A 48 7.22 0.28 3.95
C GLN A 48 6.04 0.94 3.23
N THR A 49 5.56 2.07 3.75
CA THR A 49 4.56 2.93 3.11
C THR A 49 5.19 4.20 2.55
N THR A 50 4.38 5.06 1.93
CA THR A 50 4.78 6.39 1.44
C THR A 50 4.03 7.49 2.18
N ILE A 51 4.61 8.68 2.27
CA ILE A 51 3.92 9.82 2.89
C ILE A 51 2.67 10.20 2.07
N ALA A 52 2.75 10.09 0.74
CA ALA A 52 1.61 10.33 -0.14
C ALA A 52 0.43 9.38 0.16
N ASP A 53 0.69 8.11 0.46
CA ASP A 53 -0.36 7.15 0.83
C ASP A 53 -0.93 7.44 2.21
N ILE A 54 -0.09 7.80 3.19
CA ILE A 54 -0.55 8.22 4.52
C ILE A 54 -1.48 9.44 4.41
N LYS A 55 -1.13 10.46 3.62
CA LYS A 55 -1.97 11.65 3.42
C LYS A 55 -3.35 11.34 2.80
N ARG A 56 -3.43 10.28 1.99
CA ARG A 56 -4.68 9.87 1.32
C ARG A 56 -5.53 8.92 2.15
N ASN A 57 -4.89 7.98 2.83
CA ASN A 57 -5.53 6.78 3.35
C ASN A 57 -5.19 6.49 4.82
N GLY A 58 -4.30 7.28 5.43
CA GLY A 58 -3.82 7.07 6.80
C GLY A 58 -4.95 7.14 7.80
N ARG A 59 -4.89 6.25 8.79
CA ARG A 59 -5.90 6.14 9.85
C ARG A 59 -5.26 6.47 11.19
N ASP A 60 -6.05 7.03 12.08
CA ASP A 60 -5.62 7.25 13.46
C ASP A 60 -5.21 5.92 14.12
N ASP A 61 -4.20 5.98 15.00
CA ASP A 61 -3.57 4.84 15.68
C ASP A 61 -2.91 3.78 14.76
N GLU A 62 -2.81 4.01 13.45
CA GLU A 62 -2.16 3.08 12.51
C GLU A 62 -0.63 3.13 12.64
N TYR A 63 0.02 1.96 12.63
CA TYR A 63 1.48 1.88 12.61
C TYR A 63 2.01 1.81 11.19
N VAL A 64 3.01 2.64 10.89
CA VAL A 64 3.60 2.78 9.57
C VAL A 64 5.13 2.68 9.62
N ILE A 65 5.72 2.15 8.55
CA ILE A 65 7.17 2.23 8.32
C ILE A 65 7.44 3.17 7.16
N LEU A 66 8.23 4.21 7.41
CA LEU A 66 8.63 5.18 6.40
C LEU A 66 10.15 5.19 6.21
N ARG A 67 10.59 5.51 5.01
CA ARG A 67 12.01 5.73 4.68
C ARG A 67 12.20 7.15 4.14
N GLY A 68 13.17 7.87 4.70
CA GLY A 68 13.36 9.28 4.42
C GLY A 68 14.43 9.89 5.32
N SER A 69 14.39 11.20 5.50
CA SER A 69 15.36 11.94 6.32
C SER A 69 14.67 13.05 7.13
N LEU A 70 15.23 13.38 8.29
CA LEU A 70 14.85 14.56 9.08
C LEU A 70 15.48 15.81 8.46
N THR A 71 14.68 16.77 7.98
CA THR A 71 15.16 17.91 7.17
C THR A 71 15.08 19.25 7.90
N LYS A 72 14.17 19.38 8.87
CA LYS A 72 13.95 20.63 9.61
C LYS A 72 13.45 20.36 11.03
N TYR A 73 13.81 21.22 11.97
CA TYR A 73 13.25 21.24 13.32
C TYR A 73 12.18 22.34 13.42
N TYR A 74 11.02 22.00 13.97
CA TYR A 74 9.88 22.90 14.13
C TYR A 74 9.74 23.46 15.56
N GLY A 75 10.42 22.88 16.55
CA GLY A 75 10.17 23.16 17.97
C GLY A 75 9.43 22.02 18.65
N ASP A 76 9.46 21.95 19.98
CA ASP A 76 8.67 21.03 20.81
C ASP A 76 8.65 19.60 20.23
N GLU A 77 9.83 18.98 20.12
CA GLU A 77 10.04 17.60 19.62
C GLU A 77 9.63 17.34 18.16
N SER A 78 9.18 18.37 17.45
CA SER A 78 8.58 18.23 16.13
C SER A 78 9.61 18.51 15.03
N TYR A 79 9.63 17.63 14.04
CA TYR A 79 10.57 17.67 12.91
C TYR A 79 9.84 17.48 11.58
N GLU A 80 10.40 18.04 10.52
CA GLU A 80 10.03 17.68 9.15
C GLU A 80 10.73 16.38 8.77
N PHE A 81 9.95 15.41 8.33
CA PHE A 81 10.45 14.19 7.71
C PHE A 81 10.10 14.20 6.22
N ARG A 82 11.11 14.01 5.37
CA ARG A 82 10.97 13.98 3.92
C ARG A 82 11.25 12.59 3.37
N ASP A 83 10.32 12.02 2.61
CA ASP A 83 10.54 10.74 1.95
C ASP A 83 11.36 10.86 0.65
N GLY A 84 11.69 9.71 0.04
CA GLY A 84 12.45 9.67 -1.21
C GLY A 84 11.75 10.28 -2.43
N SER A 85 10.44 10.49 -2.37
CA SER A 85 9.63 11.13 -3.42
C SER A 85 9.61 12.66 -3.27
N GLY A 86 10.07 13.17 -2.12
CA GLY A 86 10.07 14.60 -1.79
C GLY A 86 8.83 15.05 -1.01
N ASP A 87 7.92 14.14 -0.70
CA ASP A 87 6.79 14.43 0.18
C ASP A 87 7.29 14.65 1.62
N THR A 88 6.64 15.55 2.35
CA THR A 88 6.95 15.83 3.76
C THR A 88 5.77 15.56 4.68
N ILE A 89 6.09 15.19 5.91
CA ILE A 89 5.16 15.03 7.04
C ILE A 89 5.84 15.50 8.32
N GLU A 90 5.05 15.98 9.29
CA GLU A 90 5.56 16.28 10.63
C GLU A 90 5.70 14.98 11.43
N VAL A 91 6.83 14.82 12.10
CA VAL A 91 7.10 13.69 13.00
C VAL A 91 7.50 14.22 14.36
N LYS A 92 7.06 13.53 15.42
CA LYS A 92 7.46 13.83 16.80
C LYS A 92 8.48 12.82 17.29
N LEU A 93 9.60 13.33 17.81
CA LEU A 93 10.62 12.56 18.50
C LEU A 93 10.54 12.90 19.98
N ASP A 94 9.83 12.07 20.74
CA ASP A 94 9.61 12.24 22.18
C ASP A 94 10.94 12.45 22.94
N ASP A 95 11.00 13.43 23.84
CA ASP A 95 12.20 13.80 24.56
C ASP A 95 12.59 12.82 25.67
N ASP A 96 11.69 11.89 26.02
CA ASP A 96 11.95 10.75 26.89
C ASP A 96 12.82 9.65 26.22
N GLU A 97 13.05 9.73 24.90
CA GLU A 97 13.83 8.75 24.14
C GLU A 97 15.19 9.33 23.66
N ASP A 98 16.22 8.47 23.58
CA ASP A 98 17.53 8.88 23.05
C ASP A 98 17.52 8.85 21.52
N TRP A 99 17.69 10.03 20.91
CA TRP A 99 17.79 10.23 19.45
C TRP A 99 19.16 10.73 19.00
N SER A 100 20.16 10.78 19.88
CA SER A 100 21.47 11.40 19.63
C SER A 100 22.28 10.76 18.49
N TYR A 101 21.92 9.54 18.10
CA TYR A 101 22.51 8.80 16.99
C TYR A 101 21.90 9.14 15.62
N LEU A 102 20.86 9.97 15.56
CA LEU A 102 20.26 10.42 14.30
C LEU A 102 20.93 11.72 13.82
N SER A 103 21.25 11.78 12.53
CA SER A 103 21.79 13.00 11.92
C SER A 103 20.77 13.67 11.00
N LYS A 104 20.81 15.00 10.93
CA LYS A 104 20.05 15.78 9.94
C LYS A 104 20.41 15.33 8.53
N ASP A 105 19.40 15.22 7.67
CA ASP A 105 19.47 14.80 6.27
C ASP A 105 19.99 13.35 6.04
N GLU A 106 20.30 12.59 7.10
CA GLU A 106 20.69 11.18 6.98
C GLU A 106 19.46 10.30 6.66
N PRO A 107 19.58 9.35 5.70
CA PRO A 107 18.50 8.43 5.41
C PRO A 107 18.28 7.44 6.56
N ILE A 108 17.07 7.41 7.07
CA ILE A 108 16.63 6.56 8.16
C ILE A 108 15.34 5.80 7.79
N PHE A 109 15.10 4.68 8.46
CA PHE A 109 13.77 4.10 8.58
C PHE A 109 13.15 4.55 9.88
N ILE A 110 11.88 4.93 9.85
CA ILE A 110 11.09 5.19 11.05
C ILE A 110 9.94 4.19 11.13
N LEU A 111 9.71 3.63 12.32
CA LEU A 111 8.45 3.02 12.71
C LEU A 111 7.73 4.03 13.60
N GLY A 112 6.53 4.40 13.22
CA GLY A 112 5.74 5.37 13.97
C GLY A 112 4.26 5.05 13.97
N LYS A 113 3.55 5.66 14.91
CA LYS A 113 2.09 5.63 15.00
C LYS A 113 1.56 6.91 14.34
N LEU A 114 0.56 6.80 13.49
CA LEU A 114 -0.16 7.96 12.98
C LEU A 114 -1.01 8.57 14.10
N ASP A 115 -0.94 9.88 14.19
CA ASP A 115 -1.79 10.73 15.04
C ASP A 115 -2.60 11.61 14.08
N VAL A 116 -3.87 11.24 13.87
CA VAL A 116 -4.74 11.87 12.86
C VAL A 116 -5.91 12.56 13.53
N ASP A 117 -5.84 13.88 13.57
CA ASP A 117 -6.92 14.75 14.03
C ASP A 117 -7.61 15.44 12.84
N TRP A 118 -8.72 16.13 13.13
CA TRP A 118 -9.45 16.93 12.13
C TRP A 118 -8.59 17.95 11.37
N PHE A 119 -7.48 18.43 11.95
CA PHE A 119 -6.63 19.47 11.37
C PHE A 119 -5.16 19.08 11.29
N SER A 120 -4.81 17.85 11.66
CA SER A 120 -3.44 17.46 11.97
C SER A 120 -3.21 16.03 11.50
N LEU A 121 -2.04 15.80 10.89
CA LEU A 121 -1.56 14.49 10.50
C LEU A 121 -0.09 14.44 10.83
N LYS A 122 0.23 13.70 11.90
CA LYS A 122 1.59 13.57 12.43
C LYS A 122 1.95 12.11 12.59
N VAL A 123 3.25 11.87 12.74
CA VAL A 123 3.77 10.54 13.09
C VAL A 123 4.49 10.63 14.43
N ASP A 124 3.96 9.95 15.43
CA ASP A 124 4.66 9.71 16.70
C ASP A 124 5.69 8.61 16.48
N VAL A 125 6.96 8.97 16.45
CA VAL A 125 8.03 8.01 16.18
C VAL A 125 8.23 7.10 17.39
N LYS A 126 8.22 5.78 17.14
CA LYS A 126 8.48 4.75 18.16
C LYS A 126 9.86 4.13 18.01
N ARG A 127 10.43 4.19 16.81
CA ARG A 127 11.79 3.74 16.53
C ARG A 127 12.30 4.40 15.27
N ALA A 128 13.58 4.77 15.25
CA ALA A 128 14.28 5.19 14.06
C ALA A 128 15.60 4.41 13.94
N VAL A 129 16.00 4.08 12.72
CA VAL A 129 17.29 3.41 12.46
C VAL A 129 17.94 3.97 11.21
N PRO A 130 19.24 4.34 11.26
CA PRO A 130 20.01 4.66 10.08
C PRO A 130 19.97 3.56 9.03
N VAL A 131 19.77 3.92 7.77
CA VAL A 131 19.79 2.94 6.65
C VAL A 131 21.16 2.27 6.52
N SER A 132 22.23 2.97 6.91
CA SER A 132 23.61 2.45 6.96
C SER A 132 23.73 1.17 7.81
N ASN A 133 22.92 1.04 8.87
CA ASN A 133 22.94 -0.13 9.76
C ASN A 133 22.40 -1.41 9.09
N TYR A 134 21.54 -1.29 8.07
CA TYR A 134 21.08 -2.44 7.29
C TYR A 134 22.13 -2.98 6.30
N SER A 135 22.97 -2.11 5.75
CA SER A 135 24.05 -2.52 4.83
C SER A 135 25.11 -3.40 5.52
N ASN A 136 25.35 -3.14 6.80
CA ASN A 136 26.33 -3.89 7.60
C ASN A 136 25.82 -5.23 8.16
N SER A 137 24.50 -5.47 8.14
CA SER A 137 23.91 -6.73 8.64
C SER A 137 23.77 -7.82 7.56
N ALA A 138 24.07 -7.49 6.30
CA ALA A 138 23.99 -8.41 5.15
C ALA A 138 25.36 -8.93 4.68
N ARG A 139 26.41 -8.74 5.49
CA ARG A 139 27.75 -9.32 5.31
C ARG A 139 28.05 -10.24 6.49
#